data_AF-B4V1R1-F1
#
_entry.id   AF-B4V1R1-F1
#
_cell.length_a   1.000
_cell.length_b   1.000
_cell.length_c   1.000
_cell.angle_alpha   90.00
_cell.angle_beta   90.00
_cell.angle_gamma   90.00
#
_symmetry.space_group_name_H-M   'P 1'
#
loop_
_entity.id
_entity.type
_entity.pdbx_description
1 polymer ?
#
loop_
_entity_poly.entity_id
_entity_poly.type
_entity_poly.pdbx_seq_one_letter_code
_entity_poly.pdbx_strand_id
1 'polypeptide(L)'
;MGGRVVNDALTNLLIPTALSMIIGECTEVSPWLARLVLRLAARRLGNPEAAERYEAEWIALLDERPGKLLKLFFATWIALRSSWTLRAIHRSPAGSSDASSATAGSPDARGEQRPRRGQWVRAYLRESQIRRSGGYYRGDRYYPDRRRWGSAAARRRRRRNSALGLCGILAWMLGGAAQATGITGVVVIGIAMPLLISLAYPFSTRTLSRLDSRMAAASLRREDWSLGVVRVPTGDIRMIRRTLAQGGRPHIADTKQGGDQFVRVVDITLGGLAFVVRPRRRRLRPRR
;
A
#
# COMPACT_ATOMS: atom_id res chain seq x y z
N MET A 1 4.61 18.32 -55.00
CA MET A 1 4.12 17.04 -54.44
C MET A 1 5.22 16.11 -53.93
N GLY A 2 6.49 16.21 -54.36
CA GLY A 2 7.56 15.27 -53.93
C GLY A 2 7.98 15.30 -52.45
N GLY A 3 7.81 16.42 -51.73
CA GLY A 3 8.29 16.54 -50.35
C GLY A 3 7.59 15.62 -49.33
N ARG A 4 6.33 15.20 -49.56
CA ARG A 4 5.62 14.28 -48.66
C ARG A 4 6.16 12.84 -48.79
N VAL A 5 6.43 12.40 -50.01
CA VAL A 5 6.92 11.04 -50.28
C VAL A 5 8.30 10.81 -49.67
N VAL A 6 9.18 11.82 -49.72
CA VAL A 6 10.52 11.76 -49.12
C VAL A 6 10.45 11.69 -47.59
N ASN A 7 9.57 12.48 -46.96
CA ASN A 7 9.38 12.44 -45.51
C ASN A 7 8.81 11.09 -45.03
N ASP A 8 7.89 10.48 -45.77
CA ASP A 8 7.31 9.18 -45.42
C ASP A 8 8.37 8.06 -45.52
N ALA A 9 9.19 8.08 -46.57
CA ALA A 9 10.27 7.12 -46.75
C ALA A 9 11.33 7.22 -45.62
N LEU A 10 11.78 8.43 -45.29
CA LEU A 10 12.73 8.66 -44.19
C LEU A 10 12.15 8.23 -42.85
N THR A 11 10.89 8.57 -42.57
CA THR A 11 10.23 8.23 -41.31
C THR A 11 10.10 6.72 -41.14
N ASN A 12 9.70 6.01 -42.20
CA ASN A 12 9.57 4.55 -42.20
C ASN A 12 10.90 3.82 -41.99
N LEU A 13 12.04 4.45 -42.31
CA LEU A 13 13.37 3.86 -42.16
C LEU A 13 14.03 4.26 -40.83
N LEU A 14 13.87 5.51 -40.40
CA LEU A 14 14.42 6.03 -39.16
C LEU A 14 13.74 5.42 -37.92
N ILE A 15 12.42 5.24 -37.94
CA ILE A 15 11.69 4.67 -36.79
C ILE A 15 12.17 3.27 -36.40
N PRO A 16 12.17 2.25 -37.29
CA PRO A 16 12.58 0.90 -36.90
C PRO A 16 14.05 0.85 -36.50
N THR A 17 14.89 1.66 -37.14
CA THR A 17 16.31 1.78 -36.80
C THR A 17 16.49 2.33 -35.38
N ALA A 18 15.87 3.47 -35.08
CA ALA A 18 15.90 4.05 -33.73
C ALA A 18 15.29 3.11 -32.69
N LEU A 19 14.19 2.42 -33.03
CA LEU A 19 13.55 1.46 -32.15
C LEU A 19 14.46 0.26 -31.86
N SER A 20 15.16 -0.26 -32.87
CA SER A 20 16.12 -1.36 -32.68
C SER A 20 17.29 -0.97 -31.79
N MET A 21 17.80 0.27 -31.91
CA MET A 21 18.83 0.79 -31.01
C MET A 21 18.31 0.92 -29.58
N ILE A 22 17.13 1.50 -29.39
CA ILE A 22 16.53 1.64 -28.05
C ILE A 22 16.29 0.27 -27.40
N ILE A 23 15.78 -0.70 -28.16
CA ILE A 23 15.59 -2.08 -27.67
C ILE A 23 16.94 -2.70 -27.31
N GLY A 24 17.96 -2.51 -28.14
CA GLY A 24 19.33 -2.94 -27.88
C GLY A 24 19.83 -2.45 -26.52
N GLU A 25 19.87 -1.13 -26.33
CA GLU A 25 20.29 -0.48 -25.09
C GLU A 25 19.45 -0.95 -23.88
N CYS A 26 18.13 -1.02 -24.04
CA CYS A 26 17.23 -1.50 -22.99
C CYS A 26 17.53 -2.96 -22.61
N THR A 27 17.88 -3.82 -23.57
CA THR A 27 18.23 -5.22 -23.29
C THR A 27 19.54 -5.31 -22.52
N GLU A 28 20.51 -4.44 -22.75
CA GLU A 28 21.79 -4.44 -22.03
C GLU A 28 21.64 -3.99 -20.58
N VAL A 29 20.82 -2.97 -20.33
CA VAL A 29 20.56 -2.46 -18.98
C VAL A 29 19.60 -3.38 -18.19
N SER A 30 18.78 -4.17 -18.88
CA SER A 30 17.73 -4.98 -18.25
C SER A 30 18.18 -5.96 -17.15
N PRO A 31 19.32 -6.68 -17.23
CA PRO A 31 19.73 -7.62 -16.19
C PRO A 31 20.19 -6.90 -14.91
N TRP A 32 20.85 -5.75 -15.06
CA TRP A 32 21.24 -4.91 -13.93
C TRP A 32 20.00 -4.37 -13.22
N LEU A 33 19.01 -3.89 -13.99
CA LEU A 33 17.74 -3.41 -13.45
C LEU A 33 16.96 -4.53 -12.73
N ALA A 34 16.96 -5.74 -13.30
CA ALA A 34 16.30 -6.91 -12.73
C ALA A 34 16.88 -7.28 -11.35
N ARG A 35 18.21 -7.29 -11.22
CA ARG A 35 18.89 -7.49 -9.93
C ARG A 35 18.50 -6.40 -8.92
N LEU A 36 18.48 -5.14 -9.35
CA LEU A 36 18.07 -4.02 -8.49
C LEU A 36 16.63 -4.17 -7.97
N VAL A 37 15.69 -4.58 -8.83
CA VAL A 37 14.29 -4.82 -8.46
C VAL A 37 14.17 -5.95 -7.44
N LEU A 38 14.90 -7.05 -7.62
CA LEU A 38 14.90 -8.18 -6.67
C LEU A 38 15.48 -7.77 -5.31
N ARG A 39 16.59 -7.03 -5.28
CA ARG A 39 17.16 -6.47 -4.04
C ARG A 39 16.15 -5.61 -3.29
N LEU A 40 15.45 -4.74 -4.01
CA LEU A 40 14.44 -3.87 -3.41
C LEU A 40 13.24 -4.66 -2.88
N ALA A 41 12.84 -5.73 -3.59
CA ALA A 41 11.78 -6.62 -3.17
C ALA A 41 12.18 -7.43 -1.92
N ALA A 42 13.42 -7.90 -1.85
CA ALA A 42 13.97 -8.65 -0.73
C ALA A 42 14.00 -7.77 0.54
N ARG A 43 14.51 -6.54 0.42
CA ARG A 43 14.53 -5.55 1.52
C ARG A 43 13.14 -5.18 2.04
N ARG A 44 12.08 -5.38 1.25
CA ARG A 44 10.69 -5.13 1.68
C ARG A 44 10.12 -6.21 2.60
N LEU A 45 10.80 -7.34 2.79
CA LEU A 45 10.40 -8.39 3.73
C LEU A 45 10.49 -7.96 5.20
N GLY A 46 11.30 -6.93 5.52
CA GLY A 46 11.40 -6.38 6.88
C GLY A 46 12.31 -7.14 7.84
N ASN A 47 12.56 -8.44 7.64
CA ASN A 47 13.59 -9.19 8.34
C ASN A 47 14.90 -9.18 7.52
N PRO A 48 16.02 -8.61 8.05
CA PRO A 48 17.27 -8.49 7.31
C PRO A 48 17.90 -9.84 6.93
N GLU A 49 17.84 -10.83 7.82
CA GLU A 49 18.41 -12.17 7.59
C GLU A 49 17.61 -12.93 6.51
N ALA A 50 16.28 -12.83 6.57
CA ALA A 50 15.42 -13.38 5.52
C ALA A 50 15.63 -12.66 4.18
N ALA A 51 15.84 -11.33 4.20
CA ALA A 51 16.05 -10.55 2.99
C ALA A 51 17.33 -10.98 2.25
N GLU A 52 18.43 -11.22 2.96
CA GLU A 52 19.68 -11.68 2.36
C GLU A 52 19.52 -13.07 1.73
N ARG A 53 18.86 -14.00 2.43
CA ARG A 53 18.56 -15.34 1.90
C ARG A 53 17.71 -15.29 0.63
N TYR A 54 16.60 -14.54 0.65
CA TYR A 54 15.73 -14.41 -0.52
C TYR A 54 16.39 -13.63 -1.67
N GLU A 55 17.26 -12.67 -1.36
CA GLU A 55 18.05 -11.98 -2.39
C GLU A 55 18.93 -12.97 -3.15
N ALA A 56 19.70 -13.81 -2.42
CA ALA A 56 20.56 -14.82 -3.03
C ALA A 56 19.75 -15.83 -3.86
N GLU A 57 18.66 -16.36 -3.31
CA GLU A 57 17.77 -17.31 -4.00
C GLU A 57 17.15 -16.72 -5.27
N TRP A 58 16.64 -15.49 -5.20
CA TRP A 58 15.99 -14.86 -6.36
C TRP A 58 17.00 -14.46 -7.44
N ILE A 59 18.22 -14.06 -7.06
CA ILE A 59 19.28 -13.78 -8.03
C ILE A 59 19.71 -15.07 -8.74
N ALA A 60 19.85 -16.19 -8.02
CA ALA A 60 20.14 -17.49 -8.62
C ALA A 60 19.05 -17.88 -9.64
N LEU A 61 17.77 -17.79 -9.24
CA LEU A 61 16.63 -18.03 -10.14
C LEU A 61 16.59 -17.10 -11.35
N LEU A 62 17.10 -15.88 -11.22
CA LEU A 62 17.19 -14.92 -12.32
C LEU A 62 18.25 -15.35 -13.34
N ASP A 63 19.38 -15.87 -12.87
CA ASP A 63 20.50 -16.25 -13.73
C ASP A 63 20.25 -17.54 -14.51
N GLU A 64 19.41 -18.44 -14.00
CA GLU A 64 18.93 -19.64 -14.70
C GLU A 64 18.00 -19.34 -15.91
N ARG A 65 17.43 -18.13 -16.00
CA ARG A 65 16.45 -17.81 -17.05
C ARG A 65 17.13 -17.32 -18.35
N PRO A 66 16.78 -17.89 -19.51
CA PRO A 66 17.27 -17.40 -20.79
C PRO A 66 16.63 -16.05 -21.16
N GLY A 67 17.43 -15.15 -21.74
CA GLY A 67 16.98 -13.87 -22.29
C GLY A 67 17.04 -12.67 -21.33
N LYS A 68 17.62 -11.54 -21.78
CA LYS A 68 17.85 -10.35 -20.94
C LYS A 68 16.54 -9.67 -20.50
N LEU A 69 15.59 -9.47 -21.43
CA LEU A 69 14.29 -8.85 -21.12
C LEU A 69 13.40 -9.73 -20.24
N LEU A 70 13.44 -11.05 -20.44
CA LEU A 70 12.71 -12.04 -19.64
C LEU A 70 13.14 -11.97 -18.17
N LYS A 71 14.44 -11.75 -17.89
CA LYS A 71 14.94 -11.52 -16.53
C LYS A 71 14.24 -10.33 -15.86
N LEU A 72 14.13 -9.20 -16.55
CA LEU A 72 13.46 -8.02 -16.01
C LEU A 72 11.97 -8.23 -15.75
N PHE A 73 11.27 -8.88 -16.68
CA PHE A 73 9.87 -9.24 -16.50
C PHE A 73 9.67 -10.18 -15.30
N PHE A 74 10.50 -11.22 -15.19
CA PHE A 74 10.47 -12.18 -14.10
C PHE A 74 10.76 -11.54 -12.73
N ALA A 75 11.79 -10.69 -12.65
CA ALA A 75 12.10 -9.93 -11.44
C ALA A 75 10.92 -9.04 -11.00
N THR A 76 10.28 -8.36 -11.96
CA THR A 76 9.10 -7.52 -11.70
C THR A 76 7.92 -8.34 -11.22
N TRP A 77 7.68 -9.51 -11.82
CA TRP A 77 6.65 -10.46 -11.41
C TRP A 77 6.86 -10.98 -9.99
N ILE A 78 8.08 -11.41 -9.65
CA ILE A 78 8.44 -11.83 -8.28
C ILE A 78 8.21 -10.69 -7.30
N ALA A 79 8.71 -9.49 -7.59
CA ALA A 79 8.54 -8.33 -6.73
C ALA A 79 7.06 -7.97 -6.49
N LEU A 80 6.22 -8.14 -7.51
CA LEU A 80 4.78 -7.94 -7.40
C LEU A 80 4.13 -9.04 -6.55
N ARG A 81 4.47 -10.30 -6.80
CA ARG A 81 3.91 -11.46 -6.09
C ARG A 81 4.30 -11.47 -4.63
N SER A 82 5.58 -11.25 -4.30
CA SER A 82 6.08 -11.16 -2.92
C SER A 82 5.38 -10.06 -2.13
N SER A 83 5.16 -8.89 -2.76
CA SER A 83 4.42 -7.78 -2.16
C SER A 83 2.97 -8.14 -1.78
N TRP A 84 2.37 -9.15 -2.42
CA TRP A 84 1.01 -9.61 -2.13
C TRP A 84 1.00 -10.71 -1.08
N THR A 85 1.87 -11.71 -1.20
CA THR A 85 1.92 -12.89 -0.31
C THR A 85 2.40 -12.54 1.09
N LEU A 86 3.40 -11.67 1.22
CA LEU A 86 3.95 -11.30 2.53
C LEU A 86 2.96 -10.59 3.45
N ARG A 87 1.99 -9.88 2.87
CA ARG A 87 0.91 -9.27 3.67
C ARG A 87 -0.06 -10.27 4.25
N ALA A 88 -0.15 -11.48 3.68
CA ALA A 88 -0.95 -12.54 4.25
C ALA A 88 -0.25 -13.17 5.46
N ILE A 89 1.06 -13.39 5.36
CA ILE A 89 1.86 -14.05 6.41
C ILE A 89 2.03 -13.15 7.64
N HIS A 90 2.33 -11.85 7.47
CA HIS A 90 2.43 -10.91 8.60
C HIS A 90 1.09 -10.56 9.26
N ARG A 91 -0.03 -11.14 8.81
CA ARG A 91 -1.32 -11.01 9.51
C ARG A 91 -1.58 -12.13 10.50
N SER A 92 -0.71 -13.12 10.62
CA SER A 92 -0.80 -14.07 11.73
C SER A 92 -0.49 -13.30 13.02
N PRO A 93 -1.49 -13.05 13.87
CA PRO A 93 -1.29 -12.27 15.07
C PRO A 93 -0.34 -13.06 15.97
N ALA A 94 0.69 -12.39 16.47
CA ALA A 94 1.68 -12.91 17.41
C ALA A 94 1.08 -13.21 18.80
N GLY A 95 -0.14 -13.73 18.86
CA GLY A 95 -0.94 -13.88 20.08
C GLY A 95 -1.40 -15.31 20.37
N SER A 96 -0.86 -16.33 19.70
CA SER A 96 -1.24 -17.73 19.97
C SER A 96 -0.17 -18.55 20.70
N SER A 97 1.04 -18.01 20.90
CA SER A 97 2.12 -18.77 21.56
C SER A 97 2.07 -18.72 23.09
N ASP A 98 1.39 -17.73 23.68
CA ASP A 98 1.31 -17.58 25.14
C ASP A 98 0.15 -18.38 25.78
N ALA A 99 -0.70 -19.04 24.98
CA ALA A 99 -1.81 -19.84 25.49
C ALA A 99 -1.44 -21.29 25.83
N SER A 100 -0.29 -21.79 25.36
CA SER A 100 0.13 -23.19 25.58
C SER A 100 1.19 -23.37 26.66
N SER A 101 1.75 -22.29 27.24
CA SER A 101 2.71 -22.37 28.35
C SER A 101 2.07 -22.27 29.75
N ALA A 102 0.75 -22.03 29.85
CA ALA A 102 0.08 -21.82 31.14
C ALA A 102 -0.52 -23.09 31.79
N THR A 103 -0.19 -24.31 31.34
CA THR A 103 -0.83 -25.55 31.88
C THR A 103 0.15 -26.62 32.39
N ALA A 104 1.44 -26.33 32.52
CA ALA A 104 2.42 -27.27 33.06
C ALA A 104 3.19 -26.64 34.23
N GLY A 105 2.58 -26.62 35.42
CA GLY A 105 3.22 -26.08 36.62
C GLY A 105 2.27 -25.85 37.79
N SER A 106 1.53 -26.87 38.19
CA SER A 106 0.98 -26.94 39.54
C SER A 106 1.23 -28.35 40.07
N PRO A 107 2.18 -28.48 41.00
CA PRO A 107 1.82 -29.06 42.30
C PRO A 107 2.46 -28.33 43.49
N ASP A 108 1.68 -28.28 44.58
CA ASP A 108 2.07 -28.10 45.99
C ASP A 108 2.50 -26.73 46.51
N ALA A 109 1.56 -26.06 47.21
CA ALA A 109 1.69 -25.78 48.64
C ALA A 109 0.41 -25.17 49.25
N ARG A 110 -0.20 -25.97 50.15
CA ARG A 110 -0.95 -25.61 51.37
C ARG A 110 -1.94 -24.43 51.35
N GLY A 111 -3.21 -24.81 51.49
CA GLY A 111 -3.95 -24.41 52.69
C GLY A 111 -4.76 -23.13 52.61
N GLU A 112 -5.56 -22.95 51.57
CA GLU A 112 -6.63 -21.94 51.61
C GLU A 112 -7.95 -22.54 51.14
N GLN A 113 -8.96 -22.43 52.00
CA GLN A 113 -10.30 -22.96 51.85
C GLN A 113 -10.92 -22.45 50.54
N ARG A 114 -10.94 -23.31 49.53
CA ARG A 114 -11.59 -23.04 48.24
C ARG A 114 -13.10 -23.23 48.36
N PRO A 115 -13.92 -22.27 47.91
CA PRO A 115 -15.34 -22.46 47.74
C PRO A 115 -15.65 -23.56 46.69
N ARG A 116 -16.74 -24.30 46.94
CA ARG A 116 -17.18 -25.50 46.21
C ARG A 116 -17.04 -25.37 44.68
N ARG A 117 -16.28 -26.32 44.10
CA ARG A 117 -15.81 -26.48 42.70
C ARG A 117 -16.84 -26.33 41.57
N GLY A 118 -18.13 -26.16 41.85
CA GLY A 118 -19.19 -26.02 40.85
C GLY A 118 -19.55 -24.57 40.48
N GLN A 119 -19.21 -23.57 41.30
CA GLN A 119 -19.64 -22.18 41.07
C GLN A 119 -18.69 -21.39 40.16
N TRP A 120 -17.39 -21.70 40.16
CA TRP A 120 -16.39 -20.95 39.38
C TRP A 120 -16.50 -21.17 37.88
N VAL A 121 -16.89 -22.37 37.43
CA VAL A 121 -17.06 -22.64 35.99
C VAL A 121 -18.22 -21.83 35.41
N ARG A 122 -19.30 -21.63 36.18
CA ARG A 122 -20.42 -20.79 35.76
C ARG A 122 -20.10 -19.29 35.83
N ALA A 123 -19.35 -18.84 36.83
CA ALA A 123 -18.93 -17.44 36.92
C ALA A 123 -17.93 -17.08 35.80
N TYR A 124 -16.95 -17.94 35.53
CA TYR A 124 -15.93 -17.69 34.52
C TYR A 124 -16.45 -17.84 33.09
N LEU A 125 -17.39 -18.75 32.83
CA LEU A 125 -18.08 -18.82 31.53
C LEU A 125 -19.03 -17.64 31.30
N ARG A 126 -19.64 -17.11 32.36
CA ARG A 126 -20.48 -15.90 32.28
C ARG A 126 -19.63 -14.64 32.04
N GLU A 127 -18.45 -14.52 32.67
CA GLU A 127 -17.51 -13.41 32.47
C GLU A 127 -16.85 -13.43 31.08
N SER A 128 -16.53 -14.62 30.56
CA SER A 128 -15.86 -14.78 29.26
C SER A 128 -16.81 -14.66 28.06
N GLN A 129 -18.10 -14.98 28.20
CA GLN A 129 -19.10 -14.65 27.18
C GLN A 129 -19.32 -13.13 27.07
N ILE A 130 -19.29 -12.39 28.19
CA ILE A 130 -19.44 -10.93 28.18
C ILE A 130 -18.24 -10.24 27.52
N ARG A 131 -17.01 -10.75 27.69
CA ARG A 131 -15.82 -10.19 27.02
C ARG A 131 -15.69 -10.53 25.53
N ARG A 132 -16.24 -11.66 25.07
CA ARG A 132 -16.24 -12.01 23.62
C ARG A 132 -17.33 -11.28 22.84
N SER A 133 -18.43 -10.88 23.48
CA SER A 133 -19.34 -9.88 22.92
C SER A 133 -18.85 -8.48 23.26
N GLY A 134 -17.81 -7.99 22.58
CA GLY A 134 -17.28 -6.63 22.72
C GLY A 134 -18.24 -5.53 22.26
N GLY A 135 -19.47 -5.51 22.77
CA GLY A 135 -20.40 -4.40 22.71
C GLY A 135 -20.26 -3.59 23.98
N TYR A 136 -19.66 -2.41 23.88
CA TYR A 136 -19.75 -1.41 24.95
C TYR A 136 -21.22 -1.02 25.11
N TYR A 137 -21.89 -1.53 26.14
CA TYR A 137 -23.18 -1.00 26.57
C TYR A 137 -22.92 0.33 27.29
N ARG A 138 -23.11 1.43 26.56
CA ARG A 138 -23.21 2.78 27.11
C ARG A 138 -24.59 3.33 26.73
N GLY A 139 -25.58 3.07 27.59
CA GLY A 139 -26.94 3.61 27.54
C GLY A 139 -27.76 3.23 26.30
N ASP A 140 -28.73 2.32 26.47
CA ASP A 140 -29.93 2.02 25.64
C ASP A 140 -29.88 1.99 24.12
N ARG A 141 -28.71 2.13 23.49
CA ARG A 141 -28.55 2.01 22.04
C ARG A 141 -27.54 0.93 21.74
N TYR A 142 -28.08 -0.23 21.41
CA TYR A 142 -27.34 -1.33 20.79
C TYR A 142 -26.73 -0.81 19.48
N TYR A 143 -25.44 -0.46 19.50
CA TYR A 143 -24.71 -0.23 18.26
C TYR A 143 -24.23 -1.58 17.74
N PRO A 144 -24.83 -2.13 16.66
CA PRO A 144 -24.35 -3.36 16.07
C PRO A 144 -22.89 -3.15 15.64
N ASP A 145 -22.04 -4.12 15.96
CA ASP A 145 -20.61 -4.11 15.66
C ASP A 145 -20.37 -3.94 14.15
N ARG A 146 -20.13 -2.68 13.74
CA ARG A 146 -19.92 -2.29 12.34
C ARG A 146 -18.63 -2.86 11.75
N ARG A 147 -17.75 -3.50 12.54
CA ARG A 147 -16.50 -4.08 12.03
C ARG A 147 -16.74 -5.23 11.05
N ARG A 148 -17.80 -6.03 11.23
CA ARG A 148 -18.13 -7.12 10.29
C ARG A 148 -18.69 -6.61 8.95
N TRP A 149 -19.60 -5.63 8.99
CA TRP A 149 -20.28 -5.12 7.79
C TRP A 149 -19.39 -4.22 6.91
N GLY A 150 -18.42 -3.51 7.51
CA GLY A 150 -17.46 -2.70 6.75
C GLY A 150 -16.56 -3.53 5.83
N SER A 151 -16.21 -4.76 6.20
CA SER A 151 -15.25 -5.58 5.46
C SER A 151 -15.81 -6.14 4.14
N ALA A 152 -17.11 -6.43 4.06
CA ALA A 152 -17.76 -6.94 2.86
C ALA A 152 -18.06 -5.82 1.86
N ALA A 153 -18.56 -4.68 2.35
CA ALA A 153 -18.82 -3.50 1.52
C ALA A 153 -17.52 -2.89 0.98
N ALA A 154 -16.44 -2.84 1.80
CA ALA A 154 -15.12 -2.39 1.35
C ALA A 154 -14.52 -3.32 0.28
N ARG A 155 -14.69 -4.64 0.41
CA ARG A 155 -14.24 -5.61 -0.59
C ARG A 155 -14.97 -5.44 -1.94
N ARG A 156 -16.29 -5.19 -1.93
CA ARG A 156 -17.05 -4.92 -3.16
C ARG A 156 -16.62 -3.62 -3.85
N ARG A 157 -16.41 -2.53 -3.09
CA ARG A 157 -15.90 -1.26 -3.66
C ARG A 157 -14.52 -1.39 -4.28
N ARG A 158 -13.64 -2.19 -3.66
CA ARG A 158 -12.27 -2.42 -4.18
C ARG A 158 -12.28 -3.14 -5.53
N ARG A 159 -13.13 -4.17 -5.70
CA ARG A 159 -13.31 -4.85 -6.99
C ARG A 159 -13.87 -3.92 -8.06
N ARG A 160 -14.85 -3.09 -7.71
CA ARG A 160 -15.50 -2.15 -8.63
C ARG A 160 -14.52 -1.09 -9.16
N ASN A 161 -13.68 -0.52 -8.31
CA ASN A 161 -12.67 0.46 -8.73
C ASN A 161 -11.56 -0.17 -9.58
N SER A 162 -11.22 -1.44 -9.33
CA SER A 162 -10.23 -2.19 -10.12
C SER A 162 -10.77 -2.42 -11.54
N ALA A 163 -12.04 -2.83 -11.66
CA ALA A 163 -12.69 -3.03 -12.94
C ALA A 163 -12.80 -1.73 -13.75
N LEU A 164 -13.19 -0.61 -13.10
CA LEU A 164 -13.25 0.69 -13.77
C LEU A 164 -11.88 1.18 -14.24
N GLY A 165 -10.81 0.94 -13.45
CA GLY A 165 -9.45 1.25 -13.87
C GLY A 165 -9.01 0.44 -15.08
N LEU A 166 -9.29 -0.87 -15.08
CA LEU A 166 -9.01 -1.77 -16.22
C LEU A 166 -9.80 -1.37 -17.46
N CYS A 167 -11.09 -1.08 -17.33
CA CYS A 167 -11.93 -0.60 -18.43
C CYS A 167 -11.46 0.75 -18.98
N GLY A 168 -11.01 1.67 -18.12
CA GLY A 168 -10.43 2.94 -18.56
C GLY A 168 -9.15 2.77 -19.36
N ILE A 169 -8.26 1.86 -18.93
CA ILE A 169 -7.03 1.52 -19.67
C ILE A 169 -7.38 0.87 -21.01
N LEU A 170 -8.33 -0.07 -21.03
CA LEU A 170 -8.79 -0.73 -22.26
C LEU A 170 -9.44 0.25 -23.23
N ALA A 171 -10.33 1.12 -22.76
CA ALA A 171 -10.97 2.15 -23.58
C ALA A 171 -9.95 3.15 -24.14
N TRP A 172 -8.95 3.51 -23.34
CA TRP A 172 -7.87 4.39 -23.78
C TRP A 172 -6.94 3.71 -24.80
N MET A 173 -6.61 2.42 -24.61
CA MET A 173 -5.87 1.63 -25.61
C MET A 173 -6.65 1.56 -26.94
N LEU A 174 -7.96 1.28 -26.89
CA LEU A 174 -8.81 1.18 -28.07
C LEU A 174 -8.96 2.54 -28.80
N GLY A 175 -9.11 3.64 -28.05
CA GLY A 175 -9.21 4.99 -28.63
C GLY A 175 -7.88 5.54 -29.15
N GLY A 176 -6.79 5.29 -28.41
CA GLY A 176 -5.45 5.74 -28.78
C GLY A 176 -4.88 5.00 -30.00
N ALA A 177 -5.22 3.72 -30.17
CA ALA A 177 -4.86 2.95 -31.35
C ALA A 177 -5.51 3.49 -32.64
N ALA A 178 -6.73 4.05 -32.54
CA ALA A 178 -7.43 4.62 -33.69
C ALA A 178 -6.84 5.96 -34.17
N GLN A 179 -6.14 6.69 -33.29
CA GLN A 179 -5.52 7.99 -33.61
C GLN A 179 -4.01 7.89 -33.87
N ALA A 180 -3.40 6.74 -33.62
CA ALA A 180 -1.98 6.51 -33.86
C ALA A 180 -1.71 6.36 -35.38
N THR A 181 -1.43 7.48 -36.05
CA THR A 181 -0.89 7.44 -37.41
C THR A 181 0.60 7.09 -37.35
N GLY A 182 0.94 5.88 -37.78
CA GLY A 182 2.31 5.39 -37.87
C GLY A 182 2.74 4.45 -36.74
N ILE A 183 3.77 3.66 -37.05
CA ILE A 183 4.28 2.56 -36.19
C ILE A 183 4.76 3.08 -34.82
N THR A 184 5.36 4.27 -34.78
CA THR A 184 5.76 4.95 -33.52
C THR A 184 4.58 5.26 -32.61
N GLY A 185 3.46 5.72 -33.17
CA GLY A 185 2.25 5.99 -32.41
C GLY A 185 1.71 4.72 -31.75
N VAL A 186 1.69 3.62 -32.51
CA VAL A 186 1.22 2.31 -32.01
C VAL A 186 2.12 1.78 -30.89
N VAL A 187 3.44 1.89 -31.02
CA VAL A 187 4.37 1.40 -29.98
C VAL A 187 4.30 2.25 -28.71
N VAL A 188 4.31 3.58 -28.82
CA VAL A 188 4.33 4.47 -27.65
C VAL A 188 2.97 4.48 -26.93
N ILE A 189 1.87 4.62 -27.68
CA ILE A 189 0.52 4.70 -27.11
C ILE A 189 0.02 3.30 -26.75
N GLY A 190 0.29 2.29 -27.58
CA GLY A 190 -0.21 0.93 -27.38
C GLY A 190 0.56 0.10 -26.36
N ILE A 191 1.86 0.34 -26.17
CA ILE A 191 2.71 -0.49 -25.31
C ILE A 191 3.24 0.30 -24.11
N ALA A 192 3.95 1.42 -24.33
CA ALA A 192 4.67 2.10 -23.26
C ALA A 192 3.75 2.73 -22.20
N MET A 193 2.72 3.47 -22.64
CA MET A 193 1.74 4.10 -21.75
C MET A 193 0.95 3.11 -20.89
N PRO A 194 0.38 2.02 -21.41
CA PRO A 194 -0.33 1.06 -20.59
C PRO A 194 0.59 0.30 -19.62
N LEU A 195 1.87 0.11 -19.96
CA LEU A 195 2.87 -0.41 -19.03
C LEU A 195 3.09 0.57 -17.86
N LEU A 196 3.26 1.86 -18.15
CA LEU A 196 3.37 2.91 -17.14
C LEU A 196 2.11 3.01 -16.27
N ILE A 197 0.91 2.99 -16.86
CA ILE A 197 -0.34 3.05 -16.12
C ILE A 197 -0.53 1.78 -15.27
N SER A 198 -0.21 0.61 -15.81
CA SER A 198 -0.27 -0.66 -15.07
C SER A 198 0.71 -0.71 -13.90
N LEU A 199 1.86 -0.03 -14.01
CA LEU A 199 2.82 0.12 -12.91
C LEU A 199 2.37 1.19 -11.89
N ALA A 200 1.80 2.30 -12.34
CA ALA A 200 1.37 3.42 -11.49
C ALA A 200 0.08 3.13 -10.72
N TYR A 201 -0.86 2.39 -11.31
CA TYR A 201 -2.16 2.06 -10.72
C TYR A 201 -2.08 1.29 -9.37
N PRO A 202 -1.31 0.20 -9.25
CA PRO A 202 -1.14 -0.50 -7.97
C PRO A 202 -0.41 0.35 -6.94
N PHE A 203 0.45 1.29 -7.37
CA PHE A 203 1.10 2.24 -6.47
C PHE A 203 0.09 3.22 -5.87
N SER A 204 -0.72 3.86 -6.72
CA SER A 204 -1.76 4.83 -6.33
C SER A 204 -2.86 4.22 -5.45
N THR A 205 -3.39 3.05 -5.83
CA THR A 205 -4.42 2.39 -5.01
C THR A 205 -3.89 1.93 -3.64
N ARG A 206 -2.60 1.60 -3.54
CA ARG A 206 -1.95 1.25 -2.27
C ARG A 206 -1.77 2.46 -1.36
N THR A 207 -1.27 3.58 -1.87
CA THR A 207 -1.13 4.83 -1.09
C THR A 207 -2.50 5.30 -0.58
N LEU A 208 -3.52 5.29 -1.43
CA LEU A 208 -4.89 5.64 -1.02
C LEU A 208 -5.45 4.69 0.05
N SER A 209 -5.23 3.37 -0.07
CA SER A 209 -5.72 2.42 0.95
C SER A 209 -5.04 2.58 2.31
N ARG A 210 -3.76 2.97 2.33
CA ARG A 210 -3.03 3.27 3.57
C ARG A 210 -3.59 4.53 4.22
N LEU A 211 -3.83 5.58 3.43
CA LEU A 211 -4.44 6.81 3.91
C LEU A 211 -5.85 6.56 4.49
N ASP A 212 -6.70 5.80 3.80
CA ASP A 212 -8.05 5.46 4.30
C ASP A 212 -8.00 4.69 5.62
N SER A 213 -7.12 3.69 5.75
CA SER A 213 -6.98 2.93 7.00
C SER A 213 -6.49 3.80 8.18
N ARG A 214 -5.57 4.74 7.92
CA ARG A 214 -5.09 5.69 8.93
C ARG A 214 -6.14 6.73 9.30
N MET A 215 -6.90 7.24 8.33
CA MET A 215 -8.02 8.15 8.58
C MET A 215 -9.13 7.47 9.41
N ALA A 216 -9.43 6.20 9.12
CA ALA A 216 -10.37 5.40 9.89
C ALA A 216 -9.88 5.16 11.33
N ALA A 217 -8.60 4.81 11.53
CA ALA A 217 -8.00 4.63 12.85
C ALA A 217 -7.94 5.94 13.67
N ALA A 218 -7.82 7.07 12.99
CA ALA A 218 -7.82 8.39 13.61
C ALA A 218 -9.22 8.89 14.01
N SER A 219 -10.28 8.10 13.77
CA SER A 219 -11.69 8.43 14.01
C SER A 219 -12.11 9.77 13.39
N LEU A 220 -11.49 10.18 12.30
CA LEU A 220 -11.76 11.47 11.65
C LEU A 220 -12.98 11.30 10.74
N ARG A 221 -14.08 12.01 11.04
CA ARG A 221 -15.23 12.09 10.12
C ARG A 221 -14.77 12.72 8.81
N ARG A 222 -14.96 12.02 7.68
CA ARG A 222 -14.47 12.42 6.35
C ARG A 222 -14.91 13.84 5.93
N GLU A 223 -15.99 14.36 6.51
CA GLU A 223 -16.61 15.64 6.17
C GLU A 223 -15.92 16.87 6.79
N ASP A 224 -15.19 16.69 7.90
CA ASP A 224 -14.65 17.82 8.69
C ASP A 224 -13.17 18.12 8.40
N TRP A 225 -12.57 17.46 7.41
CA TRP A 225 -11.13 17.54 7.18
C TRP A 225 -10.78 17.74 5.71
N SER A 226 -9.76 18.56 5.44
CA SER A 226 -9.12 18.66 4.13
C SER A 226 -7.76 17.96 4.15
N LEU A 227 -7.50 17.14 3.13
CA LEU A 227 -6.20 16.52 2.90
C LEU A 227 -5.33 17.50 2.12
N GLY A 228 -4.20 17.89 2.69
CA GLY A 228 -3.17 18.69 2.04
C GLY A 228 -1.87 17.90 1.89
N VAL A 229 -1.05 18.30 0.93
CA VAL A 229 0.33 17.81 0.79
C VAL A 229 1.25 18.97 1.15
N VAL A 230 2.13 18.76 2.12
CA VAL A 230 3.11 19.77 2.56
C VAL A 230 4.50 19.16 2.49
N ARG A 231 5.47 19.94 1.98
CA ARG A 231 6.88 19.55 1.98
C ARG A 231 7.43 19.71 3.39
N VAL A 232 7.95 18.63 3.95
CA VAL A 232 8.57 18.61 5.28
C VAL A 232 10.06 18.89 5.12
N PRO A 233 10.66 19.76 5.95
CA PRO A 233 12.11 19.95 5.98
C PRO A 233 12.83 18.63 6.25
N THR A 234 13.98 18.40 5.60
CA THR A 234 14.68 17.10 5.63
C THR A 234 15.03 16.63 7.05
N GLY A 235 15.31 17.57 7.97
CA GLY A 235 15.61 17.29 9.37
C GLY A 235 14.49 16.60 10.14
N ASP A 236 13.23 16.97 9.87
CA ASP A 236 12.08 16.50 10.65
C ASP A 236 11.56 15.14 10.18
N ILE A 237 11.93 14.70 8.96
CA ILE A 237 11.41 13.46 8.36
C ILE A 237 11.71 12.24 9.23
N ARG A 238 12.93 12.14 9.78
CA ARG A 238 13.33 10.99 10.61
C ARG A 238 12.56 10.98 11.93
N MET A 239 12.42 12.13 12.58
CA MET A 239 11.67 12.28 13.82
C MET A 239 10.20 11.90 13.61
N ILE A 240 9.54 12.49 12.61
CA ILE A 240 8.11 12.23 12.34
C ILE A 240 7.89 10.76 11.98
N ARG A 241 8.78 10.13 11.21
CA ARG A 241 8.69 8.69 10.92
C ARG A 241 8.83 7.84 12.19
N ARG A 242 9.76 8.18 13.09
CA ARG A 242 9.94 7.47 14.36
C ARG A 242 8.69 7.62 15.25
N THR A 243 8.13 8.82 15.36
CA THR A 243 6.89 9.07 16.11
C THR A 243 5.71 8.31 15.51
N LEU A 244 5.53 8.31 14.18
CA LEU A 244 4.48 7.52 13.51
C LEU A 244 4.66 6.01 13.73
N ALA A 245 5.88 5.50 13.69
CA ALA A 245 6.18 4.09 13.92
C ALA A 245 5.84 3.63 15.35
N GLN A 246 6.01 4.52 16.33
CA GLN A 246 5.64 4.30 17.73
C GLN A 246 4.13 4.48 18.01
N GLY A 247 3.31 4.76 16.99
CA GLY A 247 1.88 5.05 17.15
C GLY A 247 1.59 6.46 17.70
N GLY A 248 2.62 7.31 17.84
CA GLY A 248 2.49 8.71 18.20
C GLY A 248 1.79 9.53 17.11
N ARG A 249 1.34 10.73 17.49
CA ARG A 249 0.62 11.66 16.61
C ARG A 249 1.48 12.90 16.38
N PRO A 250 2.36 12.91 15.37
CA PRO A 250 3.19 14.07 15.12
C PRO A 250 2.34 15.24 14.62
N HIS A 251 2.58 16.39 15.22
CA HIS A 251 2.01 17.67 14.84
C HIS A 251 3.13 18.54 14.24
N ILE A 252 2.87 19.15 13.09
CA ILE A 252 3.76 20.16 12.51
C ILE A 252 3.08 21.51 12.70
N ALA A 253 3.81 22.48 13.27
CA ALA A 253 3.40 23.86 13.32
C ALA A 253 3.48 24.46 11.91
N ASP A 254 2.36 24.92 11.38
CA ASP A 254 2.34 25.61 10.08
C ASP A 254 2.73 27.07 10.26
N THR A 255 4.04 27.33 10.19
CA THR A 255 4.61 28.69 10.38
C THR A 255 4.11 29.69 9.33
N LYS A 256 3.56 29.24 8.20
CA LYS A 256 3.09 30.13 7.13
C LYS A 256 1.76 30.81 7.40
N GLN A 257 0.96 30.33 8.35
CA GLN A 257 -0.40 30.85 8.58
C GLN A 257 -0.56 31.76 9.80
N GLY A 258 0.54 32.18 10.43
CA GLY A 258 0.51 33.21 11.49
C GLY A 258 -0.36 32.86 12.70
N GLY A 259 -0.67 31.58 12.89
CA GLY A 259 -1.48 31.08 14.00
C GLY A 259 -1.07 29.66 14.33
N ASP A 260 -1.24 29.29 15.60
CA ASP A 260 -0.80 28.03 16.21
C ASP A 260 -1.65 26.82 15.75
N GLN A 261 -1.87 26.71 14.44
CA GLN A 261 -2.65 25.64 13.84
C GLN A 261 -1.75 24.43 13.64
N PHE A 262 -1.83 23.50 14.60
CA PHE A 262 -1.20 22.19 14.50
C PHE A 262 -1.83 21.40 13.36
N VAL A 263 -1.02 21.05 12.36
CA VAL A 263 -1.46 20.19 11.27
C VAL A 263 -1.04 18.75 11.58
N ARG A 264 -2.00 17.83 11.53
CA ARG A 264 -1.77 16.44 11.90
C ARG A 264 -1.17 15.67 10.72
N VAL A 265 0.03 15.15 10.88
CA VAL A 265 0.70 14.37 9.84
C VAL A 265 0.16 12.94 9.83
N VAL A 266 -0.33 12.50 8.68
CA VAL A 266 -0.88 11.15 8.51
C VAL A 266 0.13 10.20 7.88
N ASP A 267 0.94 10.67 6.93
CA ASP A 267 1.99 9.86 6.30
C ASP A 267 3.08 10.72 5.67
N ILE A 268 4.29 10.16 5.49
CA ILE A 268 5.40 10.83 4.79
C ILE A 268 5.92 9.92 3.67
N THR A 269 5.91 10.45 2.44
CA THR A 269 6.47 9.78 1.25
C THR A 269 7.99 9.73 1.29
N LEU A 270 8.61 8.99 0.35
CA LEU A 270 10.07 8.93 0.23
C LEU A 270 10.71 10.26 -0.18
N GLY A 271 9.95 11.18 -0.81
CA GLY A 271 10.46 12.49 -1.28
C GLY A 271 10.29 13.64 -0.28
N GLY A 272 10.00 13.38 1.00
CA GLY A 272 9.79 14.43 1.99
C GLY A 272 8.45 15.16 1.88
N LEU A 273 7.51 14.66 1.08
CA LEU A 273 6.12 15.15 1.08
C LEU A 273 5.36 14.44 2.19
N ALA A 274 4.79 15.21 3.11
CA ALA A 274 3.83 14.73 4.09
C ALA A 274 2.39 14.95 3.64
N PHE A 275 1.56 13.95 3.85
CA PHE A 275 0.12 14.10 3.83
C PHE A 275 -0.34 14.61 5.18
N VAL A 276 -0.92 15.79 5.17
CA VAL A 276 -1.32 16.50 6.38
C VAL A 276 -2.81 16.74 6.32
N VAL A 277 -3.48 16.54 7.44
CA VAL A 277 -4.93 16.69 7.52
C VAL A 277 -5.23 17.92 8.34
N ARG A 278 -5.95 18.87 7.72
CA ARG A 278 -6.38 20.12 8.36
C ARG A 278 -7.86 20.03 8.72
N PRO A 279 -8.29 20.50 9.91
CA PRO A 279 -9.69 20.67 10.18
C PRO A 279 -10.23 21.70 9.19
N ARG A 280 -11.30 21.35 8.47
CA ARG A 280 -11.97 22.26 7.55
C ARG A 280 -12.57 23.36 8.42
N ARG A 281 -12.03 24.58 8.35
CA ARG A 281 -12.61 25.73 9.04
C ARG A 281 -14.07 25.81 8.61
N ARG A 282 -15.00 25.42 9.47
CA ARG A 282 -16.42 25.76 9.29
C ARG A 282 -16.42 27.27 9.27
N ARG A 283 -16.64 27.86 8.09
CA ARG A 283 -16.96 29.28 8.02
C ARG A 283 -18.16 29.43 8.93
N LEU A 284 -17.94 29.98 10.12
CA LEU A 284 -19.02 30.40 10.99
C LEU A 284 -19.82 31.37 10.13
N ARG A 285 -20.97 30.91 9.61
CA ARG A 285 -21.92 31.83 9.00
C ARG A 285 -22.22 32.83 10.10
N PRO A 286 -22.03 34.14 9.86
CA PRO A 286 -22.49 35.14 10.82
C PRO A 286 -23.96 34.84 11.09
N ARG A 287 -24.29 34.54 12.35
CA ARG A 287 -25.68 34.46 12.80
C ARG A 287 -26.22 35.87 12.60
N ARG A 288 -27.12 36.03 11.64
CA ARG A 288 -27.99 37.21 11.56
C ARG A 288 -29.02 37.12 12.66
#